data_AF-A0A3A5WPD5-F1
#
_entry.id   AF-A0A3A5WPD5-F1
#
_cell.length_a   1.000
_cell.length_b   1.000
_cell.length_c   1.000
_cell.angle_alpha   90.00
_cell.angle_beta   90.00
_cell.angle_gamma   90.00
#
_symmetry.space_group_name_H-M   'P 1'
#
loop_
_entity.id
_entity.type
_entity.pdbx_description
1 polymer ?
#
loop_
_entity_poly.entity_id
_entity_poly.type
_entity_poly.pdbx_seq_one_letter_code
_entity_poly.pdbx_strand_id
1 'polypeptide(L)'
;MADGGASTFIMLITGLLISSSVSALLITEWSAMARTAQKNQQGITFTGELGLDFAGDPMMVDVDTSGSTPSITFYLQNTGIHPLDEQLIAVLVNGQAPTNTTATITGPTWDSNELAEIVVEDSSYGTAPFAAGDDVKLYAIVTSEVVGGMSSSASMNVEVRLS
;
A
#
# COMPACT_ATOMS: atom_id res chain seq x y z
N MET A 1 29.77 67.56 14.47
CA MET A 1 29.61 66.18 14.97
C MET A 1 28.12 65.88 14.87
N ALA A 2 27.71 65.36 13.71
CA ALA A 2 26.31 65.24 13.33
C ALA A 2 25.77 63.86 13.71
N ASP A 3 24.65 63.87 14.45
CA ASP A 3 23.54 62.92 14.38
C ASP A 3 23.86 61.40 14.30
N GLY A 4 24.41 60.84 15.38
CA GLY A 4 24.49 59.38 15.57
C GLY A 4 23.25 58.77 16.23
N GLY A 5 22.31 59.58 16.74
CA GLY A 5 21.15 59.12 17.49
C GLY A 5 20.03 58.61 16.58
N ALA A 6 19.63 59.40 15.58
CA ALA A 6 18.54 59.02 14.68
C ALA A 6 18.90 57.81 13.78
N SER A 7 20.14 57.76 13.28
CA SER A 7 20.63 56.63 12.48
C SER A 7 20.64 55.31 13.26
N THR A 8 21.01 55.34 14.54
CA THR A 8 20.99 54.15 15.42
C THR A 8 19.55 53.67 15.68
N PHE A 9 18.61 54.58 15.94
CA PHE A 9 17.20 54.22 16.11
C PHE A 9 16.59 53.66 14.83
N ILE A 10 16.90 54.24 13.67
CA ILE A 10 16.43 53.73 12.38
C ILE A 10 16.97 52.31 12.14
N MET A 11 18.27 52.06 12.35
CA MET A 11 18.87 50.73 12.22
C MET A 11 18.31 49.71 13.22
N LEU A 12 17.99 50.14 14.44
CA LEU A 12 17.35 49.28 15.44
C LEU A 12 15.94 48.91 14.99
N ILE A 13 15.13 49.89 14.57
CA ILE A 13 13.76 49.65 14.13
C ILE A 13 13.74 48.75 12.87
N THR A 14 14.60 49.01 11.88
CA THR A 14 14.69 48.16 10.69
C THR A 14 15.17 46.75 11.04
N GLY A 15 16.13 46.61 11.96
CA GLY A 15 16.58 45.32 12.50
C GLY A 15 15.45 44.55 13.19
N LEU A 16 14.64 45.22 14.03
CA LEU A 16 13.48 44.60 14.69
C LEU A 16 12.40 44.19 13.68
N LEU A 17 12.10 45.04 12.69
CA LEU A 17 11.10 44.74 11.67
C LEU A 17 11.51 43.53 10.85
N ILE A 18 12.75 43.50 10.35
CA ILE A 18 13.29 42.35 9.59
C ILE A 18 13.29 41.10 10.48
N SER A 19 13.76 41.20 11.72
CA SER A 19 13.73 40.07 12.66
C SER A 19 12.31 39.55 12.87
N SER A 20 11.32 40.43 13.03
CA SER A 20 9.92 40.03 13.26
C SER A 20 9.32 39.32 12.04
N SER A 21 9.59 39.80 10.83
CA SER A 21 9.14 39.18 9.58
C SER A 21 9.79 37.82 9.37
N VAL A 22 11.10 37.70 9.63
CA VAL A 22 11.83 36.43 9.52
C VAL A 22 11.32 35.43 10.57
N SER A 23 11.08 35.85 11.81
CA SER A 23 10.52 34.98 12.84
C SER A 23 9.13 34.45 12.47
N ALA A 24 8.26 35.31 11.91
CA ALA A 24 6.94 34.88 11.46
C ALA A 24 7.03 33.80 10.37
N LEU A 25 7.91 33.99 9.38
CA LEU A 25 8.15 33.01 8.31
C LEU A 25 8.73 31.70 8.84
N LEU A 26 9.71 31.77 9.76
CA LEU A 26 10.30 30.57 10.35
C LEU A 26 9.26 29.75 11.13
N ILE A 27 8.35 30.40 11.86
CA ILE A 27 7.28 29.73 12.58
C ILE A 27 6.33 29.02 11.61
N THR A 28 5.96 29.68 10.49
CA THR A 28 5.06 29.07 9.50
C THR A 28 5.70 27.86 8.84
N GLU A 29 6.95 27.98 8.42
CA GLU A 29 7.69 26.87 7.78
C GLU A 29 7.91 25.71 8.76
N TRP A 30 8.32 26.00 10.00
CA TRP A 30 8.48 24.96 11.02
C TRP A 30 7.17 24.24 11.32
N SER A 31 6.05 24.98 11.37
CA SER A 31 4.72 24.40 11.58
C SER A 31 4.27 23.52 10.42
N ALA A 32 4.59 23.92 9.18
CA ALA A 32 4.33 23.11 7.99
C ALA A 32 5.17 21.83 8.01
N MET A 33 6.47 21.94 8.30
CA MET A 33 7.38 20.81 8.43
C MET A 33 6.93 19.83 9.53
N ALA A 34 6.55 20.33 10.70
CA ALA A 34 6.06 19.51 11.80
C ALA A 34 4.78 18.74 11.43
N ARG A 35 3.85 19.38 10.71
CA ARG A 35 2.63 18.72 10.21
C ARG A 35 2.96 17.62 9.19
N THR A 36 3.90 17.86 8.29
CA THR A 36 4.35 16.86 7.31
C THR A 36 5.02 15.67 8.01
N ALA A 37 5.90 15.93 8.97
CA ALA A 37 6.56 14.88 9.76
C ALA A 37 5.53 14.02 10.51
N GLN A 38 4.51 14.64 11.12
CA GLN A 38 3.43 13.92 11.79
C GLN A 38 2.62 13.06 10.82
N LYS A 39 2.24 13.59 9.65
CA LYS A 39 1.52 12.82 8.63
C LYS A 39 2.35 11.64 8.12
N ASN A 40 3.64 11.82 7.92
CA ASN A 40 4.53 10.74 7.52
C ASN A 40 4.60 9.64 8.60
N GLN A 41 4.71 10.02 9.87
CA GLN A 41 4.69 9.04 10.97
C GLN A 41 3.37 8.29 11.03
N GLN A 42 2.24 8.98 10.84
CA GLN A 42 0.91 8.35 10.77
C GLN A 42 0.82 7.38 9.59
N GLY A 43 1.33 7.76 8.41
CA GLY A 43 1.37 6.89 7.24
C GLY A 43 2.21 5.63 7.47
N ILE A 44 3.38 5.75 8.10
CA ILE A 44 4.23 4.59 8.43
C ILE A 44 3.52 3.65 9.41
N THR A 45 2.90 4.20 10.46
CA THR A 45 2.11 3.39 11.41
C THR A 45 0.95 2.71 10.69
N PHE A 46 0.21 3.44 9.85
CA PHE A 46 -0.90 2.90 9.07
C PHE A 46 -0.46 1.75 8.17
N THR A 47 0.64 1.89 7.43
CA THR A 47 1.19 0.80 6.62
C THR A 47 1.58 -0.42 7.47
N GLY A 48 2.13 -0.22 8.67
CA GLY A 48 2.47 -1.31 9.59
C GLY A 48 1.27 -1.99 10.26
N GLU A 49 0.08 -1.39 10.15
CA GLU A 49 -1.20 -1.92 10.65
C GLU A 49 -1.97 -2.70 9.57
N LEU A 50 -1.51 -2.65 8.31
CA LEU A 50 -2.00 -3.49 7.22
C LEU A 50 -1.30 -4.84 7.24
N GLY A 51 -2.04 -5.89 6.86
CA GLY A 51 -1.52 -7.24 6.80
C GLY A 51 -2.28 -8.06 5.77
N LEU A 52 -1.54 -8.85 5.01
CA LEU A 52 -2.07 -9.76 4.00
C LEU A 52 -1.26 -11.04 4.08
N ASP A 53 -1.93 -12.17 4.15
CA ASP A 53 -1.26 -13.48 4.18
C ASP A 53 -2.02 -14.51 3.35
N PHE A 54 -1.31 -15.56 2.97
CA PHE A 54 -1.89 -16.71 2.28
C PHE A 54 -2.73 -17.55 3.26
N ALA A 55 -3.93 -17.94 2.83
CA ALA A 55 -4.82 -18.78 3.61
C ALA A 55 -4.99 -20.16 2.93
N GLY A 56 -4.82 -21.23 3.71
CA GLY A 56 -4.95 -22.61 3.24
C GLY A 56 -3.62 -23.37 3.26
N ASP A 57 -3.55 -24.45 2.48
CA ASP A 57 -2.34 -25.26 2.33
C ASP A 57 -1.56 -24.82 1.07
N PRO A 58 -0.36 -24.22 1.19
CA PRO A 58 0.46 -23.87 0.05
C PRO A 58 0.85 -25.06 -0.83
N MET A 59 0.78 -26.30 -0.32
CA MET A 59 1.14 -27.50 -1.08
C MET A 59 -0.03 -28.07 -1.90
N MET A 60 -1.21 -27.45 -1.85
CA MET A 60 -2.41 -27.93 -2.52
C MET A 60 -3.27 -26.76 -3.02
N VAL A 61 -2.74 -26.01 -3.99
CA VAL A 61 -3.45 -24.90 -4.64
C VAL A 61 -4.14 -25.37 -5.91
N ASP A 62 -5.41 -25.03 -6.05
CA ASP A 62 -6.24 -25.49 -7.15
C ASP A 62 -5.80 -24.84 -8.48
N VAL A 63 -5.58 -25.69 -9.49
CA VAL A 63 -5.35 -25.25 -10.87
C VAL A 63 -6.38 -25.88 -11.80
N ASP A 64 -7.18 -25.03 -12.46
CA ASP A 64 -8.08 -25.48 -13.52
C ASP A 64 -7.41 -25.25 -14.88
N THR A 65 -6.93 -26.34 -15.49
CA THR A 65 -6.39 -26.33 -16.85
C THR A 65 -7.44 -26.66 -17.90
N SER A 66 -8.72 -26.80 -17.52
CA SER A 66 -9.80 -27.09 -18.44
C SER A 66 -10.20 -25.84 -19.22
N GLY A 67 -10.50 -26.01 -20.52
CA GLY A 67 -10.91 -24.89 -21.38
C GLY A 67 -9.75 -24.11 -22.01
N SER A 68 -10.05 -22.90 -22.49
CA SER A 68 -9.11 -22.04 -23.23
C SER A 68 -8.35 -21.04 -22.36
N THR A 69 -8.77 -20.86 -21.11
CA THR A 69 -8.21 -19.88 -20.18
C THR A 69 -7.98 -20.58 -18.84
N PRO A 70 -6.79 -21.17 -18.63
CA PRO A 70 -6.46 -21.81 -17.36
C PRO A 70 -6.51 -20.81 -16.20
N SER A 71 -6.86 -21.30 -15.01
CA SER A 71 -6.97 -20.48 -13.81
C SER A 71 -6.30 -21.13 -12.60
N ILE A 72 -5.84 -20.31 -11.67
CA ILE A 72 -5.34 -20.72 -10.36
C ILE A 72 -6.21 -20.06 -9.30
N THR A 73 -6.71 -20.84 -8.35
CA THR A 73 -7.59 -20.36 -7.27
C THR A 73 -6.90 -20.54 -5.93
N PHE A 74 -6.81 -19.45 -5.15
CA PHE A 74 -6.23 -19.46 -3.82
C PHE A 74 -6.92 -18.45 -2.91
N TYR A 75 -6.68 -18.52 -1.60
CA TYR A 75 -7.31 -17.64 -0.63
C TYR A 75 -6.28 -16.73 0.03
N LEU A 76 -6.69 -15.48 0.26
CA LEU A 76 -5.93 -14.51 1.02
C LEU A 76 -6.71 -14.08 2.24
N GLN A 77 -6.02 -13.89 3.35
CA GLN A 77 -6.58 -13.36 4.58
C GLN A 77 -6.04 -11.97 4.87
N ASN A 78 -6.93 -11.06 5.26
CA ASN A 78 -6.51 -9.81 5.87
C ASN A 78 -6.04 -10.10 7.30
N THR A 79 -4.73 -10.01 7.54
CA THR A 79 -4.14 -10.21 8.87
C THR A 79 -3.91 -8.89 9.61
N GLY A 80 -4.19 -7.75 8.96
CA GLY A 80 -4.12 -6.42 9.53
C GLY A 80 -5.37 -6.04 10.31
N ILE A 81 -5.44 -4.78 10.74
CA ILE A 81 -6.57 -4.22 11.51
C ILE A 81 -7.47 -3.27 10.69
N HIS A 82 -7.06 -2.92 9.47
CA HIS A 82 -7.82 -2.05 8.58
C HIS A 82 -8.36 -2.84 7.37
N PRO A 83 -9.50 -2.45 6.81
CA PRO A 83 -10.09 -3.11 5.64
C PRO A 83 -9.22 -2.98 4.39
N LEU A 84 -9.20 -4.04 3.60
CA LEU A 84 -8.58 -4.09 2.28
C LEU A 84 -9.62 -3.90 1.18
N ASP A 85 -9.20 -3.38 0.03
CA ASP A 85 -10.05 -3.13 -1.14
C ASP A 85 -9.87 -4.26 -2.16
N GLU A 86 -10.91 -5.08 -2.37
CA GLU A 86 -10.89 -6.20 -3.30
C GLU A 86 -10.78 -5.78 -4.78
N GLN A 87 -11.13 -4.54 -5.10
CA GLN A 87 -11.01 -3.98 -6.45
C GLN A 87 -9.59 -3.52 -6.76
N LEU A 88 -8.75 -3.32 -5.73
CA LEU A 88 -7.39 -2.82 -5.83
C LEU A 88 -6.35 -3.87 -5.46
N ILE A 89 -6.52 -5.08 -5.97
CA ILE A 89 -5.55 -6.17 -5.92
C ILE A 89 -4.75 -6.28 -7.22
N ALA A 90 -3.46 -6.61 -7.08
CA ALA A 90 -2.64 -7.09 -8.18
C ALA A 90 -1.92 -8.38 -7.77
N VAL A 91 -1.90 -9.37 -8.65
CA VAL A 91 -1.20 -10.64 -8.44
C VAL A 91 -0.18 -10.86 -9.55
N LEU A 92 0.96 -11.44 -9.19
CA LEU A 92 1.97 -11.94 -10.11
C LEU A 92 2.18 -13.43 -9.85
N VAL A 93 2.19 -14.21 -10.93
CA VAL A 93 2.53 -15.64 -10.90
C VAL A 93 3.88 -15.80 -11.58
N ASN A 94 4.88 -16.32 -10.87
CA ASN A 94 6.27 -16.39 -11.32
C ASN A 94 6.82 -15.04 -11.83
N GLY A 95 6.35 -13.93 -11.25
CA GLY A 95 6.73 -12.57 -11.63
C GLY A 95 6.06 -12.03 -12.90
N GLN A 96 5.11 -12.75 -13.49
CA GLN A 96 4.29 -12.28 -14.61
C GLN A 96 2.88 -11.93 -14.14
N ALA A 97 2.33 -10.84 -14.65
CA ALA A 97 0.95 -10.47 -14.38
C ALA A 97 0.00 -11.35 -15.23
N PRO A 98 -1.03 -11.96 -14.63
CA PRO A 98 -2.02 -12.74 -15.36
C PRO A 98 -2.87 -11.83 -16.26
N THR A 99 -3.64 -12.42 -17.18
CA THR A 99 -4.55 -11.66 -18.05
C THR A 99 -5.68 -11.02 -17.24
N ASN A 100 -6.18 -11.75 -16.24
CA ASN A 100 -7.25 -11.28 -15.36
C ASN A 100 -6.99 -11.75 -13.91
N THR A 101 -7.45 -10.95 -12.95
CA THR A 101 -7.43 -11.28 -11.53
C THR A 101 -8.75 -10.83 -10.93
N THR A 102 -9.45 -11.73 -10.27
CA THR A 102 -10.67 -11.42 -9.53
C THR A 102 -10.47 -11.76 -8.06
N ALA A 103 -11.00 -10.90 -7.20
CA ALA A 103 -11.08 -11.14 -5.77
C ALA A 103 -12.55 -11.16 -5.36
N THR A 104 -12.96 -12.21 -4.66
CA THR A 104 -14.31 -12.36 -4.10
C THR A 104 -14.21 -12.51 -2.59
N ILE A 105 -14.69 -11.50 -1.87
CA ILE A 105 -14.69 -11.51 -0.40
C ILE A 105 -15.86 -12.32 0.15
N THR A 106 -15.65 -12.98 1.29
CA THR A 106 -16.72 -13.76 1.95
C THR A 106 -17.69 -12.88 2.76
N GLY A 107 -17.22 -11.72 3.22
CA GLY A 107 -18.00 -10.72 3.98
C GLY A 107 -18.49 -9.54 3.14
N PRO A 108 -19.11 -8.53 3.78
CA PRO A 108 -19.50 -7.27 3.12
C PRO A 108 -18.31 -6.36 2.83
N THR A 109 -17.22 -6.52 3.58
CA THR A 109 -15.95 -5.77 3.55
C THR A 109 -14.83 -6.76 3.85
N TRP A 110 -13.63 -6.53 3.28
CA TRP A 110 -12.46 -7.37 3.57
C TRP A 110 -11.79 -6.95 4.88
N ASP A 111 -12.52 -7.10 5.99
CA ASP A 111 -12.07 -6.72 7.33
C ASP A 111 -11.02 -7.69 7.91
N SER A 112 -10.48 -7.35 9.07
CA SER A 112 -9.52 -8.18 9.79
C SER A 112 -10.03 -9.61 9.99
N ASN A 113 -9.20 -10.58 9.61
CA ASN A 113 -9.45 -12.02 9.59
C ASN A 113 -10.45 -12.53 8.54
N GLU A 114 -10.98 -11.66 7.68
CA GLU A 114 -11.83 -12.09 6.55
C GLU A 114 -10.99 -12.62 5.39
N LEU A 115 -11.61 -13.52 4.63
CA LEU A 115 -10.99 -14.19 3.48
C LEU A 115 -11.49 -13.60 2.16
N ALA A 116 -10.58 -13.47 1.21
CA ALA A 116 -10.90 -13.29 -0.20
C ALA A 116 -10.43 -14.50 -1.00
N GLU A 117 -11.33 -15.02 -1.83
CA GLU A 117 -10.99 -15.95 -2.90
C GLU A 117 -10.39 -15.17 -4.05
N ILE A 118 -9.20 -15.56 -4.46
CA ILE A 118 -8.48 -14.96 -5.58
C ILE A 118 -8.43 -15.97 -6.72
N VAL A 119 -8.95 -15.56 -7.87
CA VAL A 119 -8.85 -16.34 -9.11
C VAL A 119 -8.00 -15.55 -10.08
N VAL A 120 -6.89 -16.15 -10.51
CA VAL A 120 -6.03 -15.59 -11.57
C VAL A 120 -6.21 -16.40 -12.84
N GLU A 121 -6.45 -15.72 -13.94
CA GLU A 121 -6.68 -16.33 -15.24
C GLU A 121 -5.65 -15.81 -16.24
N ASP A 122 -5.04 -16.69 -17.02
CA ASP A 122 -4.10 -16.29 -18.05
C ASP A 122 -4.20 -17.14 -19.31
N SER A 123 -4.43 -16.48 -20.44
CA SER A 123 -4.46 -17.13 -21.75
C SER A 123 -3.09 -17.65 -22.19
N SER A 124 -1.99 -17.09 -21.68
CA SER A 124 -0.63 -17.54 -21.98
C SER A 124 -0.34 -18.94 -21.42
N TYR A 125 -1.01 -19.32 -20.32
CA TYR A 125 -0.97 -20.67 -19.78
C TYR A 125 -1.48 -21.67 -20.82
N GLY A 126 -2.37 -21.33 -21.74
CA GLY A 126 -2.82 -22.26 -22.79
C GLY A 126 -1.71 -22.78 -23.73
N THR A 127 -0.54 -22.11 -23.79
CA THR A 127 0.59 -22.53 -24.66
C THR A 127 1.65 -23.37 -23.94
N ALA A 128 1.77 -23.22 -22.62
CA ALA A 128 2.56 -24.05 -21.72
C ALA A 128 1.86 -24.04 -20.34
N PRO A 129 0.78 -24.83 -20.18
CA PRO A 129 -0.07 -24.71 -19.01
C PRO A 129 0.66 -25.19 -17.79
N PHE A 130 0.49 -24.46 -16.70
CA PHE A 130 0.79 -24.99 -15.38
C PHE A 130 0.05 -26.31 -15.20
N ALA A 131 0.78 -27.34 -14.78
CA ALA A 131 0.22 -28.65 -14.53
C ALA A 131 0.05 -28.89 -13.03
N ALA A 132 -0.86 -29.78 -12.68
CA ALA A 132 -0.93 -30.33 -11.34
C ALA A 132 0.44 -30.89 -10.94
N GLY A 133 0.92 -30.46 -9.77
CA GLY A 133 2.21 -30.82 -9.21
C GLY A 133 3.33 -29.82 -9.47
N ASP A 134 3.12 -28.77 -10.28
CA ASP A 134 4.08 -27.69 -10.52
C ASP A 134 4.18 -26.75 -9.31
N ASP A 135 5.40 -26.26 -9.06
CA ASP A 135 5.67 -25.25 -8.04
C ASP A 135 5.70 -23.86 -8.70
N VAL A 136 4.93 -22.91 -8.15
CA VAL A 136 4.81 -21.53 -8.64
C VAL A 136 4.95 -20.52 -7.52
N LYS A 137 5.51 -19.35 -7.82
CA LYS A 137 5.62 -18.24 -6.87
C LYS A 137 4.47 -17.27 -7.06
N LEU A 138 3.67 -17.11 -6.01
CA LEU A 138 2.60 -16.13 -5.96
C LEU A 138 3.11 -14.89 -5.21
N TYR A 139 2.92 -13.74 -5.83
CA TYR A 139 3.06 -12.45 -5.18
C TYR A 139 1.74 -11.71 -5.32
N ALA A 140 1.16 -11.28 -4.21
CA ALA A 140 -0.04 -10.44 -4.24
C ALA A 140 0.22 -9.14 -3.49
N ILE A 141 -0.33 -8.04 -4.01
CA ILE A 141 -0.36 -6.74 -3.35
C ILE A 141 -1.79 -6.22 -3.40
N VAL A 142 -2.27 -5.74 -2.26
CA VAL A 142 -3.63 -5.23 -2.10
C VAL A 142 -3.55 -3.85 -1.46
N THR A 143 -4.36 -2.91 -1.95
CA THR A 143 -4.47 -1.58 -1.36
C THR A 143 -5.57 -1.58 -0.30
N SER A 144 -5.37 -0.88 0.81
CA SER A 144 -6.40 -0.68 1.82
C SER A 144 -7.52 0.22 1.29
N GLU A 145 -8.71 0.10 1.89
CA GLU A 145 -9.68 1.19 1.78
C GLU A 145 -9.11 2.49 2.39
N VAL A 146 -9.75 3.62 2.07
CA VAL A 146 -9.32 4.92 2.60
C VAL A 146 -9.80 5.08 4.04
N VAL A 147 -8.88 5.03 5.00
CA VAL A 147 -9.15 5.23 6.43
C VAL A 147 -8.51 6.53 6.89
N GLY A 148 -9.30 7.48 7.39
CA GLY A 148 -8.77 8.77 7.87
C GLY A 148 -8.06 9.60 6.79
N GLY A 149 -8.40 9.38 5.51
CA GLY A 149 -7.75 10.04 4.36
C GLY A 149 -6.40 9.44 3.96
N MET A 150 -6.03 8.28 4.52
CA MET A 150 -4.83 7.53 4.19
C MET A 150 -5.24 6.21 3.51
N SER A 151 -4.45 5.80 2.53
CA SER A 151 -4.46 4.45 1.99
C SER A 151 -3.02 4.00 1.75
N SER A 152 -2.79 2.70 1.85
CA SER A 152 -1.48 2.09 1.65
C SER A 152 -1.68 0.65 1.20
N SER A 153 -0.61 -0.11 1.03
CA SER A 153 -0.69 -1.46 0.50
C SER A 153 -0.05 -2.47 1.44
N ALA A 154 -0.62 -3.67 1.47
CA ALA A 154 -0.02 -4.86 2.04
C ALA A 154 0.29 -5.85 0.93
N SER A 155 1.32 -6.66 1.12
CA SER A 155 1.75 -7.65 0.13
C SER A 155 2.14 -8.96 0.79
N MET A 156 1.96 -10.06 0.05
CA MET A 156 2.47 -11.37 0.41
C MET A 156 3.34 -11.93 -0.73
N ASN A 157 4.21 -12.87 -0.39
CA ASN A 157 4.99 -13.64 -1.35
C ASN A 157 5.15 -15.07 -0.82
N VAL A 158 4.62 -16.04 -1.56
CA VAL A 158 4.63 -17.45 -1.16
C VAL A 158 4.87 -18.34 -2.37
N GLU A 159 5.62 -19.41 -2.16
CA GLU A 159 5.75 -20.49 -3.14
C GLU A 159 4.70 -21.55 -2.85
N VAL A 160 3.92 -21.90 -3.87
CA VAL A 160 2.82 -22.85 -3.77
C VAL A 160 2.98 -23.97 -4.78
N ARG A 161 2.40 -25.12 -4.46
CA ARG A 161 2.29 -26.26 -5.36
C ARG A 161 0.87 -26.40 -5.85
N LEU A 162 0.74 -26.54 -7.17
CA LEU A 162 -0.54 -26.70 -7.84
C LEU A 162 -1.03 -28.16 -7.74
N SER A 163 -2.34 -28.37 -7.69
CA SER A 163 -2.97 -29.70 -7.57
C SER A 163 -4.14 -29.88 -8.51
#